data_AF-A0A4Y2RA51-F1
#
_entry.id   AF-A0A4Y2RA51-F1
#
_cell.length_a   1.000
_cell.length_b   1.000
_cell.length_c   1.000
_cell.angle_alpha   90.00
_cell.angle_beta   90.00
_cell.angle_gamma   90.00
#
_symmetry.space_group_name_H-M   'P 1'
#
loop_
_entity.id
_entity.type
_entity.pdbx_description
1 polymer ?
#
loop_
_entity_poly.entity_id
_entity_poly.type
_entity_poly.pdbx_seq_one_letter_code
_entity_poly.pdbx_strand_id
1 'polypeptide(L)'
;MATLNTEKAWSHVLGHITPQSRSSLDTSNSVYEYVTTALLDNFSNPIILGCYGTVVNTGVFNGVNRRLELKLQRPIQWIIGLFHFNELPLGKLFEYIDGKSSGPSSCTGDIGRNLKGYGKLPLVAFNGPPT
;
A
#
# COMPACT_ATOMS: atom_id res chain seq x y z
N MET A 1 10.30 17.22 -35.29
CA MET A 1 9.77 15.90 -34.88
C MET A 1 10.52 15.50 -33.63
N ALA A 2 9.96 15.75 -32.45
CA ALA A 2 10.57 15.34 -31.19
C ALA A 2 10.04 13.93 -30.85
N THR A 3 10.93 12.95 -30.84
CA THR A 3 10.68 11.60 -30.36
C THR A 3 10.45 11.66 -28.84
N LEU A 4 9.23 11.32 -28.41
CA LEU A 4 8.92 11.06 -27.01
C LEU A 4 9.69 9.81 -26.58
N ASN A 5 10.75 10.00 -25.79
CA ASN A 5 11.39 8.92 -25.06
C ASN A 5 10.36 8.27 -24.13
N THR A 6 10.20 6.96 -24.26
CA THR A 6 9.36 6.16 -23.38
C THR A 6 9.88 6.26 -21.95
N GLU A 7 9.04 6.76 -21.05
CA GLU A 7 9.33 6.81 -19.61
C GLU A 7 9.56 5.38 -19.09
N LYS A 8 10.78 5.10 -18.64
CA LYS A 8 11.11 3.85 -17.97
C LYS A 8 10.38 3.84 -16.63
N ALA A 9 9.47 2.89 -16.42
CA ALA A 9 8.77 2.74 -15.15
C ALA A 9 9.80 2.55 -14.02
N TRP A 10 9.65 3.31 -12.93
CA TRP A 10 10.52 3.24 -11.75
C TRP A 10 10.42 1.92 -10.98
N SER A 11 9.49 1.04 -11.36
CA SER A 11 9.23 -0.25 -10.72
C SER A 11 8.80 -1.30 -11.74
N HIS A 12 9.14 -2.56 -11.45
CA HIS A 12 8.68 -3.73 -12.20
C HIS A 12 7.93 -4.68 -11.27
N VAL A 13 6.80 -5.20 -11.73
CA VAL A 13 6.06 -6.25 -11.01
C VAL A 13 6.73 -7.59 -11.29
N LEU A 14 7.25 -8.23 -10.26
CA LEU A 14 7.90 -9.54 -10.38
C LEU A 14 6.87 -10.67 -10.52
N GLY A 15 5.72 -10.54 -9.88
CA GLY A 15 4.63 -11.52 -9.93
C GLY A 15 3.56 -11.28 -8.88
N HIS A 16 2.62 -12.23 -8.79
CA HIS A 16 1.51 -12.22 -7.84
C HIS A 16 1.39 -13.59 -7.19
N ILE A 17 1.21 -13.60 -5.86
CA ILE A 17 1.01 -14.82 -5.08
C ILE A 17 -0.28 -14.71 -4.28
N THR A 18 -0.99 -15.83 -4.17
CA THR A 18 -2.17 -15.97 -3.32
C THR A 18 -1.86 -17.03 -2.28
N PRO A 19 -1.64 -16.64 -1.01
CA PRO A 19 -1.41 -17.63 0.05
C PRO A 19 -2.69 -18.44 0.32
N GLN A 20 -2.51 -19.65 0.83
CA GLN A 20 -3.62 -20.55 1.17
C GLN A 20 -4.61 -19.92 2.17
N SER A 21 -4.13 -19.07 3.07
CA SER A 21 -4.96 -18.27 3.96
C SER A 21 -4.31 -16.91 4.25
N ARG A 22 -5.06 -16.03 4.93
CA ARG A 22 -4.56 -14.73 5.41
C ARG A 22 -3.80 -14.83 6.73
N SER A 23 -3.47 -16.05 7.18
CA SER A 23 -2.63 -16.23 8.36
C SER A 23 -1.22 -15.72 8.10
N SER A 24 -0.55 -15.27 9.16
CA SER A 24 0.85 -14.85 9.07
C SER A 24 1.77 -15.99 8.62
N LEU A 25 1.43 -17.24 8.99
CA LEU A 25 2.20 -18.43 8.66
C LEU A 25 2.14 -18.68 7.15
N ASP A 26 0.95 -18.83 6.59
CA ASP A 26 0.75 -19.17 5.18
C ASP A 26 1.27 -18.05 4.29
N THR A 27 1.02 -16.80 4.65
CA THR A 27 1.56 -15.64 3.93
C THR A 27 3.09 -15.64 3.93
N SER A 28 3.73 -15.86 5.10
CA SER A 28 5.20 -15.92 5.16
C SER A 28 5.79 -17.11 4.39
N ASN A 29 5.09 -18.25 4.34
CA ASN A 29 5.51 -19.41 3.57
C ASN A 29 5.47 -19.12 2.08
N SER A 30 4.35 -18.61 1.57
CA SER A 30 4.19 -18.29 0.16
C SER A 30 5.15 -17.20 -0.32
N VAL A 31 5.35 -16.14 0.48
CA VAL A 31 6.34 -15.09 0.16
C VAL A 31 7.74 -15.68 0.12
N TYR A 32 8.13 -16.47 1.12
CA TYR A 32 9.45 -17.08 1.17
C TYR A 32 9.71 -17.96 -0.05
N GLU A 33 8.81 -18.89 -0.34
CA GLU A 33 8.92 -19.82 -1.48
C GLU A 33 9.03 -19.07 -2.81
N TYR A 34 8.17 -18.07 -3.01
CA TYR A 34 8.20 -17.26 -4.23
C TYR A 34 9.52 -16.51 -4.38
N VAL A 35 9.98 -15.83 -3.32
CA VAL A 35 11.21 -15.03 -3.36
C VAL A 35 12.43 -15.93 -3.56
N THR A 36 12.53 -17.08 -2.89
CA THR A 36 13.66 -18.01 -3.09
C THR A 36 13.67 -18.64 -4.47
N THR A 37 12.49 -18.93 -5.03
CA THR A 37 12.39 -19.55 -6.36
C THR A 37 12.61 -18.53 -7.48
N ALA A 38 12.09 -17.31 -7.33
CA ALA A 38 12.15 -16.28 -8.36
C ALA A 38 13.47 -15.49 -8.37
N LEU A 39 14.16 -15.35 -7.22
CA LEU A 39 15.34 -14.49 -7.08
C LEU A 39 16.66 -15.25 -6.91
N LEU A 40 16.69 -16.54 -7.29
CA LEU A 40 17.86 -17.45 -7.37
C LEU A 40 19.15 -16.86 -6.76
N ASP A 41 19.34 -17.17 -5.47
CA ASP A 41 20.62 -17.27 -4.75
C ASP A 41 21.44 -16.03 -4.36
N ASN A 42 21.01 -14.78 -4.52
CA ASN A 42 21.81 -13.67 -3.98
C ASN A 42 21.01 -12.62 -3.21
N PHE A 43 20.54 -13.03 -2.04
CA PHE A 43 20.21 -12.13 -0.94
C PHE A 43 21.43 -11.39 -0.35
N SER A 44 22.55 -11.30 -1.07
CA SER A 44 23.74 -10.55 -0.65
C SER A 44 23.44 -9.07 -0.40
N ASN A 45 22.40 -8.53 -1.04
CA ASN A 45 21.92 -7.18 -0.80
C ASN A 45 20.95 -7.09 0.39
N PRO A 46 20.84 -5.92 1.05
CA PRO A 46 19.80 -5.65 2.03
C PRO A 46 18.41 -5.88 1.42
N ILE A 47 17.55 -6.62 2.13
CA ILE A 47 16.15 -6.79 1.75
C ILE A 47 15.34 -5.70 2.44
N ILE A 48 14.58 -4.96 1.64
CA ILE A 48 13.59 -4.02 2.12
C ILE A 48 12.22 -4.62 1.82
N LEU A 49 11.40 -4.79 2.86
CA LEU A 49 10.07 -5.36 2.74
C LEU A 49 9.00 -4.32 3.09
N GLY A 50 8.18 -3.99 2.10
CA GLY A 50 7.01 -3.13 2.25
C GLY A 50 5.76 -3.91 2.61
N CYS A 51 5.02 -3.50 3.65
CA CYS A 51 3.73 -4.10 3.99
C CYS A 51 2.80 -3.14 4.73
N TYR A 52 1.51 -3.48 4.82
CA TYR A 52 0.57 -2.76 5.70
C TYR A 52 0.91 -3.00 7.17
N GLY A 53 0.74 -1.98 8.02
CA GLY A 53 1.02 -2.02 9.46
C GLY A 53 0.04 -2.83 10.32
N THR A 54 -0.59 -3.87 9.79
CA THR A 54 -1.49 -4.74 10.54
C THR A 54 -0.71 -5.68 11.46
N VAL A 55 -1.31 -6.10 12.57
CA VAL A 55 -0.69 -7.05 13.54
C VAL A 55 -0.28 -8.36 12.86
N VAL A 56 -1.01 -8.81 11.84
CA VAL A 56 -0.68 -10.02 11.07
C VAL A 56 0.69 -9.88 10.37
N ASN A 57 1.03 -8.69 9.88
CA ASN A 57 2.29 -8.45 9.18
C ASN A 57 3.43 -8.09 10.14
N THR A 58 3.17 -7.19 11.11
CA THR A 58 4.19 -6.56 11.96
C THR A 58 4.28 -7.12 13.37
N GLY A 59 3.47 -8.12 13.73
CA GLY A 59 3.44 -8.69 15.07
C GLY A 59 4.81 -9.21 15.54
N VAL A 60 5.20 -8.85 16.77
CA VAL A 60 6.55 -9.08 17.33
C VAL A 60 6.98 -10.54 17.31
N PHE A 61 6.07 -11.47 17.59
CA PHE A 61 6.37 -12.91 17.68
C PHE A 61 6.00 -13.67 16.41
N ASN A 62 4.81 -13.41 15.88
CA ASN A 62 4.20 -14.22 14.83
C ASN A 62 3.91 -13.45 13.53
N GLY A 63 4.31 -12.17 13.43
CA GLY A 63 4.10 -11.37 12.23
C GLY A 63 4.79 -11.97 11.01
N VAL A 64 4.24 -11.71 9.82
CA VAL A 64 4.84 -12.13 8.54
C VAL A 64 6.31 -11.72 8.46
N ASN A 65 6.63 -10.46 8.79
CA ASN A 65 8.01 -9.96 8.72
C ASN A 65 8.94 -10.73 9.66
N ARG A 66 8.51 -10.93 10.91
CA ARG A 66 9.29 -11.71 11.89
C ARG A 66 9.53 -13.13 11.42
N ARG A 67 8.52 -13.78 10.85
CA ARG A 67 8.64 -15.15 10.32
C ARG A 67 9.61 -15.21 9.13
N LEU A 68 9.57 -14.21 8.25
CA LEU A 68 10.50 -14.11 7.12
C LEU A 68 11.94 -13.89 7.59
N GLU A 69 12.18 -13.03 8.58
CA GLU A 69 13.51 -12.85 9.18
C GLU A 69 14.07 -14.15 9.77
N LEU A 70 13.23 -14.91 10.49
CA LEU A 70 13.61 -16.20 11.07
C LEU A 70 13.93 -17.25 10.00
N LYS A 71 13.14 -17.30 8.92
CA LYS A 71 13.37 -18.23 7.79
C LYS A 71 14.63 -17.89 7.00
N LEU A 72 14.85 -16.60 6.75
CA LEU A 72 16.03 -16.09 6.03
C LEU A 72 17.27 -15.99 6.93
N GLN A 73 17.13 -16.20 8.24
CA GLN A 73 18.17 -16.08 9.27
C GLN A 73 18.94 -14.75 9.22
N ARG A 74 18.24 -13.65 8.89
CA ARG A 74 18.84 -12.33 8.74
C ARG A 74 17.83 -11.22 9.05
N PRO A 75 18.30 -10.03 9.46
CA PRO A 75 17.43 -8.87 9.61
C PRO A 75 16.93 -8.37 8.25
N ILE A 76 15.67 -7.92 8.22
CA ILE A 76 15.02 -7.29 7.06
C ILE A 76 14.67 -5.86 7.45
N GLN A 77 14.84 -4.89 6.53
CA GLN A 77 14.36 -3.54 6.78
C GLN A 77 12.88 -3.44 6.44
N TRP A 78 12.05 -3.03 7.39
CA TRP A 78 10.60 -2.96 7.22
C TRP A 78 10.19 -1.56 6.80
N ILE A 79 9.46 -1.44 5.68
CA ILE A 79 8.72 -0.24 5.31
C ILE A 79 7.25 -0.50 5.61
N ILE A 80 6.76 0.14 6.67
CA ILE A 80 5.41 -0.10 7.17
C ILE A 80 4.47 1.00 6.65
N GLY A 81 3.51 0.60 5.83
CA GLY A 81 2.40 1.45 5.41
C GLY A 81 1.42 1.66 6.55
N LEU A 82 1.34 2.89 7.07
CA LEU A 82 0.42 3.31 8.12
C LEU A 82 -0.90 3.87 7.55
N PHE A 83 -1.39 3.29 6.45
CA PHE A 83 -2.59 3.80 5.80
C PHE A 83 -3.79 3.84 6.75
N HIS A 84 -3.97 2.78 7.55
CA HIS A 84 -5.01 2.72 8.58
C HIS A 84 -4.87 3.77 9.68
N PHE A 85 -3.66 4.27 9.95
CA PHE A 85 -3.44 5.31 10.94
C PHE A 85 -4.07 6.64 10.50
N ASN A 86 -4.05 6.95 9.20
CA ASN A 86 -4.69 8.15 8.67
C ASN A 86 -6.17 7.90 8.35
N GLU A 87 -6.47 6.74 7.77
CA GLU A 87 -7.81 6.37 7.32
C GLU A 87 -8.83 6.34 8.46
N LEU A 88 -8.50 5.75 9.62
CA LEU A 88 -9.43 5.63 10.73
C LEU A 88 -9.83 6.98 11.36
N PRO A 89 -8.89 7.85 11.80
CA PRO A 89 -9.24 9.15 12.37
C PRO A 89 -9.82 10.09 11.32
N LEU A 90 -9.31 10.10 10.08
CA LEU A 90 -9.90 10.92 9.02
C LEU A 90 -11.30 10.43 8.67
N GLY A 91 -11.53 9.12 8.59
CA GLY A 91 -12.84 8.54 8.37
C GLY A 91 -13.84 8.96 9.44
N LYS A 92 -13.43 8.98 10.71
CA LYS A 92 -14.26 9.47 11.82
C LYS A 92 -14.50 10.98 11.77
N LEU A 93 -13.49 11.75 11.38
CA LEU A 93 -13.63 13.19 11.17
C LEU A 93 -14.61 13.47 10.03
N PHE A 94 -14.49 12.79 8.90
CA PHE A 94 -15.40 12.91 7.76
C PHE A 94 -16.82 12.46 8.12
N GLU A 95 -16.98 11.38 8.90
CA GLU A 95 -18.27 10.96 9.44
C GLU A 95 -18.91 12.05 10.32
N TYR A 96 -18.11 12.77 11.10
CA TYR A 96 -18.57 13.87 11.95
C TYR A 96 -18.96 15.13 11.15
N ILE A 97 -18.13 15.56 10.19
CA ILE A 97 -18.34 16.82 9.46
C ILE A 97 -19.31 16.69 8.28
N ASP A 98 -19.36 15.52 7.62
CA ASP A 98 -20.09 15.30 6.37
C ASP A 98 -21.08 14.13 6.47
N GLY A 99 -21.29 13.61 7.67
CA GLY A 99 -22.17 12.47 7.90
C GLY A 99 -21.58 11.14 7.42
N LYS A 100 -22.29 10.07 7.75
CA LYS A 100 -21.86 8.72 7.41
C LYS A 100 -21.94 8.50 5.90
N SER A 101 -20.86 7.99 5.31
CA SER A 101 -20.91 7.43 3.95
C SER A 101 -21.19 5.93 4.02
N SER A 102 -21.98 5.42 3.08
CA SER A 102 -22.24 3.98 2.94
C SER A 102 -21.43 3.33 1.82
N GLY A 103 -20.56 4.10 1.18
CA GLY A 103 -19.79 3.68 0.01
C GLY A 103 -19.17 4.88 -0.74
N PRO A 104 -18.39 4.61 -1.80
CA PRO A 104 -17.60 5.63 -2.50
C PRO A 104 -18.43 6.73 -3.18
N SER A 105 -19.70 6.45 -3.50
CA SER A 105 -20.61 7.37 -4.20
C SER A 105 -21.76 7.87 -3.33
N SER A 106 -21.83 7.45 -2.07
CA SER A 106 -22.93 7.75 -1.16
C SER A 106 -22.48 8.67 -0.03
N CYS A 107 -22.21 9.92 -0.37
CA CYS A 107 -22.05 10.98 0.62
C CYS A 107 -23.42 11.59 0.97
N THR A 108 -23.67 11.79 2.26
CA THR A 108 -24.96 12.29 2.77
C THR A 108 -24.90 13.75 3.20
N GLY A 109 -23.73 14.24 3.63
CA GLY A 109 -23.52 15.63 4.02
C GLY A 109 -23.26 16.59 2.85
N ASP A 110 -23.19 17.86 3.22
CA ASP A 110 -23.12 18.97 2.27
C ASP A 110 -21.81 19.05 1.51
N ILE A 111 -20.69 18.67 2.13
CA ILE A 111 -19.37 18.67 1.48
C ILE A 111 -19.38 17.62 0.37
N GLY A 112 -19.76 16.38 0.69
CA GLY A 112 -19.81 15.30 -0.27
C GLY A 112 -20.87 15.49 -1.36
N ARG A 113 -21.99 16.15 -1.06
CA ARG A 113 -22.97 16.58 -2.08
C ARG A 113 -22.39 17.61 -3.05
N ASN A 114 -21.67 18.60 -2.54
CA ASN A 114 -21.04 19.63 -3.38
C ASN A 114 -19.89 19.07 -4.24
N LEU A 115 -19.27 17.98 -3.82
CA LEU A 115 -18.24 17.27 -4.58
C LEU A 115 -18.79 16.30 -5.64
N LYS A 116 -20.11 16.11 -5.74
CA LYS A 116 -20.70 15.25 -6.77
C LYS A 116 -20.38 15.79 -8.16
N GLY A 117 -19.75 14.95 -8.98
CA GLY A 117 -19.38 15.31 -10.36
C GLY A 117 -17.98 15.88 -10.52
N TYR A 118 -17.17 15.98 -9.46
CA TYR A 118 -15.78 16.46 -9.53
C TYR A 118 -14.94 15.74 -10.60
N GLY A 119 -15.13 14.42 -10.78
CA GLY A 119 -14.41 13.64 -11.80
C GLY A 119 -14.71 14.05 -13.26
N LYS A 120 -15.68 14.96 -13.49
CA LYS A 120 -16.02 15.52 -14.82
C LYS A 120 -15.54 16.96 -15.00
N LEU A 121 -14.95 17.58 -13.97
CA LEU A 121 -14.42 18.94 -14.09
C LEU A 121 -13.12 18.94 -14.92
N PRO A 122 -12.91 19.94 -15.78
CA PRO A 122 -11.66 20.06 -16.52
C PRO A 122 -10.50 20.27 -15.56
N LEU A 123 -9.37 19.60 -15.81
CA LEU A 123 -8.14 19.84 -15.05
C LEU A 123 -7.67 21.27 -15.36
N VAL A 124 -7.62 22.13 -14.35
CA VAL A 124 -7.12 23.50 -14.49
C VAL A 124 -5.66 23.53 -14.02
N ALA A 125 -4.78 24.15 -14.80
CA ALA A 125 -3.39 24.34 -14.42
C ALA A 125 -3.32 25.28 -13.20
N PHE A 126 -2.60 24.86 -12.16
CA PHE A 126 -2.32 25.70 -11.00
C PHE A 126 -1.26 26.73 -11.38
N ASN A 127 -1.69 27.94 -11.72
CA ASN A 127 -0.82 29.09 -11.79
C ASN A 127 -0.50 29.46 -10.34
N GLY A 128 0.77 29.37 -9.94
CA GLY A 128 1.20 29.65 -8.56
C GLY A 128 0.75 31.02 -8.05
N PRO A 129 0.94 31.31 -6.75
CA PRO A 129 0.52 32.60 -6.19
C PRO A 129 1.16 33.76 -6.97
N PRO A 130 0.43 34.89 -7.15
CA PRO A 130 0.98 36.05 -7.82
C PRO A 130 2.23 36.53 -7.07
N THR A 131 3.34 36.66 -7.81
CA THR A 131 4.62 37.22 -7.34
C THR A 131 4.51 38.71 -7.05
#